data_AF-A0A193GGX2-F1
#
_entry.id   AF-A0A193GGX2-F1
#
_cell.length_a   1.000
_cell.length_b   1.000
_cell.length_c   1.000
_cell.angle_alpha   90.00
_cell.angle_beta   90.00
_cell.angle_gamma   90.00
#
_symmetry.space_group_name_H-M   'P 1'
#
loop_
_entity.id
_entity.type
_entity.pdbx_description
1 polymer ?
#
loop_
_entity_poly.entity_id
_entity_poly.type
_entity_poly.pdbx_seq_one_letter_code
_entity_poly.pdbx_strand_id
1 'polypeptide(L)'
;MRPPLSIAAIAVCALMALMPMHAAFAKTFHPPSPEDDRAMRAAADNIPATGEPVACSQDFEPAYRALLNMWGRDPKSFPAAYRTLDKLKTSKWKFPDRTATGRPVRYGMNHAPDGYSVVHITATDVYFRNVTAMSFSTMFVNDTDTSKYESQTVNVYTKDSNGLAYQLIAAGTNDGDASMRYMPVVAEGFGTGPNNPSMANVITVVTFVGEAGGSPFCWNVRMDRDRSGGTTSVNVWDPTFATGHQKPATGKDRTIICLNRGATNTAGDFCDYGPTEPGTENDNLDLLFPFAGTLTTLNNIYTVTLDDGRVVPGFPSKGGGKPASLMIKLVKVEGGACDAVFNLGAPWKGFYVNGNKLTWQFSNPNDRTDAKNYLSAGSISACTALSPSDVQDWFMVASLYDVVNGQPMNYIPIGLGSLSDADGYDTNKLLPPVGFQWGCVIEGTPVALADGGSVPIEKLKAGDIVMGPSGKHLRVTGITPGHDRNFVKLVNAAGDAVVVTFDHPVLTTDGMRRADHLKVGDTVYGRNGPSALREVRMDNRDKPSAVYSVHLAAANGGALADTDDHAFYAGAILVGDHVAQAALRRQAANDRMQGKK
;
A
#
# COMPACT_ATOMS: atom_id res chain seq x y z
N MET A 1 66.49 30.26 -6.94
CA MET A 1 66.08 31.27 -5.95
C MET A 1 64.80 31.91 -6.45
N ARG A 2 63.66 31.58 -5.81
CA ARG A 2 62.34 32.19 -6.06
C ARG A 2 61.91 32.88 -4.75
N PRO A 3 61.23 34.04 -4.81
CA PRO A 3 60.90 34.83 -3.63
C PRO A 3 59.70 34.24 -2.86
N PRO A 4 59.49 34.63 -1.59
CA PRO A 4 58.41 34.08 -0.77
C PRO A 4 57.05 34.68 -1.18
N LEU A 5 56.01 33.84 -1.19
CA LEU A 5 54.63 34.27 -1.36
C LEU A 5 54.22 35.21 -0.22
N SER A 6 53.53 36.29 -0.58
CA SER A 6 53.00 37.27 0.37
C SER A 6 51.81 36.69 1.17
N ILE A 7 51.79 37.05 2.44
CA ILE A 7 50.83 36.64 3.49
C ILE A 7 49.39 37.16 3.23
N ALA A 8 49.15 37.89 2.12
CA ALA A 8 47.87 38.53 1.84
C ALA A 8 46.79 37.60 1.24
N ALA A 9 47.17 36.44 0.67
CA ALA A 9 46.19 35.52 0.08
C ALA A 9 45.54 34.54 1.09
N ILE A 10 46.09 34.45 2.31
CA ILE A 10 45.54 33.57 3.38
C ILE A 10 44.45 34.29 4.19
N ALA A 11 44.41 35.63 4.15
CA ALA A 11 43.45 36.41 4.93
C ALA A 11 42.02 36.44 4.34
N VAL A 12 41.84 36.17 3.04
CA VAL A 12 40.51 36.17 2.42
C VAL A 12 39.78 34.82 2.56
N CYS A 13 40.52 33.71 2.69
CA CYS A 13 39.91 32.40 2.98
C CYS A 13 39.59 32.18 4.47
N ALA A 14 40.18 32.95 5.39
CA ALA A 14 39.95 32.81 6.83
C ALA A 14 38.72 33.59 7.36
N LEU A 15 38.20 34.55 6.58
CA LEU A 15 37.08 35.41 7.01
C LEU A 15 35.69 34.95 6.55
N MET A 16 35.58 33.92 5.69
CA MET A 16 34.30 33.27 5.38
C MET A 16 33.96 32.08 6.28
N ALA A 17 34.84 31.70 7.22
CA ALA A 17 34.65 30.56 8.12
C ALA A 17 34.07 30.92 9.49
N LEU A 18 33.61 32.16 9.69
CA LEU A 18 33.05 32.65 10.97
C LEU A 18 31.68 33.33 10.80
N MET A 19 30.89 32.95 9.81
CA MET A 19 29.45 33.05 9.98
C MET A 19 29.02 31.89 10.87
N PRO A 20 28.32 32.12 12.00
CA PRO A 20 27.63 31.03 12.65
C PRO A 20 26.65 30.50 11.61
N MET A 21 26.93 29.30 11.08
CA MET A 21 25.86 28.46 10.56
C MET A 21 24.85 28.43 11.70
N HIS A 22 23.74 29.12 11.51
CA HIS A 22 22.57 28.92 12.34
C HIS A 22 22.10 27.51 11.99
N ALA A 23 22.78 26.52 12.56
CA ALA A 23 22.15 25.25 12.85
C ALA A 23 20.93 25.65 13.67
N ALA A 24 19.75 25.58 13.05
CA ALA A 24 18.50 25.69 13.76
C ALA A 24 18.64 24.76 14.96
N PHE A 25 18.70 25.33 16.16
CA PHE A 25 18.80 24.56 17.38
C PHE A 25 17.67 23.53 17.32
N ALA A 26 18.00 22.24 17.21
CA ALA A 26 17.05 21.21 17.54
C ALA A 26 16.62 21.52 18.97
N LYS A 27 15.36 21.93 19.15
CA LYS A 27 14.83 22.27 20.47
C LYS A 27 14.97 21.01 21.32
N THR A 28 15.84 21.08 22.30
CA THR A 28 16.22 19.94 23.12
C THR A 28 15.03 19.51 23.95
N PHE A 29 14.67 18.23 23.86
CA PHE A 29 13.80 17.61 24.84
C PHE A 29 14.41 17.78 26.23
N HIS A 30 13.57 18.09 27.21
CA HIS A 30 13.91 18.21 28.61
C HIS A 30 13.06 17.23 29.42
N PRO A 31 13.68 16.32 30.19
CA PRO A 31 12.94 15.49 31.13
C PRO A 31 12.06 16.35 32.04
N PRO A 32 10.79 15.94 32.29
CA PRO A 32 9.89 16.73 33.12
C PRO A 32 10.44 16.82 34.55
N SER A 33 10.23 17.98 35.20
CA SER A 33 10.44 18.10 36.64
C SER A 33 9.49 17.17 37.41
N PRO A 34 9.75 16.86 38.69
CA PRO A 34 8.82 16.06 39.50
C PRO A 34 7.41 16.66 39.59
N GLU A 35 7.29 17.98 39.49
CA GLU A 35 6.00 18.68 39.48
C GLU A 35 5.29 18.53 38.13
N ASP A 36 6.02 18.74 37.03
CA ASP A 36 5.53 18.55 35.67
C ASP A 36 5.04 17.11 35.45
N ASP A 37 5.84 16.12 35.88
CA ASP A 37 5.51 14.70 35.78
C ASP A 37 4.24 14.35 36.57
N ARG A 38 4.08 14.88 37.79
CA ARG A 38 2.82 14.70 38.56
C ARG A 38 1.63 15.33 37.85
N ALA A 39 1.77 16.55 37.33
CA ALA A 39 0.69 17.23 36.63
C ALA A 39 0.23 16.45 35.39
N MET A 40 1.18 15.95 34.59
CA MET A 40 0.86 15.19 33.39
C MET A 40 0.27 13.81 33.70
N ARG A 41 0.76 13.08 34.71
CA ARG A 41 0.14 11.80 35.12
C ARG A 41 -1.29 12.00 35.63
N ALA A 42 -1.51 13.02 36.47
CA ALA A 42 -2.85 13.37 36.93
C ALA A 42 -3.78 13.69 35.77
N ALA A 43 -3.31 14.43 34.76
CA ALA A 43 -4.10 14.65 33.54
C ALA A 43 -4.37 13.35 32.79
N ALA A 44 -3.34 12.51 32.57
CA ALA A 44 -3.48 11.21 31.90
C ALA A 44 -4.54 10.34 32.56
N ASP A 45 -4.54 10.24 33.90
CA ASP A 45 -5.47 9.42 34.66
C ASP A 45 -6.92 9.91 34.59
N ASN A 46 -7.12 11.23 34.48
CA ASN A 46 -8.44 11.86 34.47
C ASN A 46 -9.02 12.10 33.06
N ILE A 47 -8.20 11.99 32.00
CA ILE A 47 -8.71 12.00 30.63
C ILE A 47 -9.46 10.68 30.38
N PRO A 48 -10.69 10.70 29.84
CA PRO A 48 -11.43 9.48 29.50
C PRO A 48 -10.72 8.63 28.44
N ALA A 49 -10.52 7.33 28.73
CA ALA A 49 -9.92 6.35 27.82
C ALA A 49 -10.93 5.87 26.75
N THR A 50 -11.42 6.81 25.93
CA THR A 50 -12.43 6.53 24.90
C THR A 50 -11.82 6.22 23.53
N GLY A 51 -10.53 6.50 23.33
CA GLY A 51 -9.89 6.50 22.02
C GLY A 51 -10.35 7.65 21.09
N GLU A 52 -11.30 8.47 21.54
CA GLU A 52 -11.87 9.59 20.80
C GLU A 52 -11.36 10.93 21.35
N PRO A 53 -11.31 12.01 20.53
CA PRO A 53 -10.97 13.34 21.01
C PRO A 53 -11.95 13.86 22.06
N VAL A 54 -11.42 14.30 23.19
CA VAL A 54 -12.14 14.99 24.25
C VAL A 54 -11.62 16.41 24.43
N ALA A 55 -12.51 17.35 24.73
CA ALA A 55 -12.14 18.73 24.95
C ALA A 55 -11.21 18.86 26.17
N CYS A 56 -10.25 19.78 26.09
CA CYS A 56 -9.37 20.04 27.23
C CYS A 56 -10.12 20.60 28.44
N SER A 57 -9.71 20.19 29.63
CA SER A 57 -10.20 20.75 30.91
C SER A 57 -9.22 21.78 31.48
N GLN A 58 -9.79 22.76 32.18
CA GLN A 58 -9.03 23.71 33.00
C GLN A 58 -8.19 23.04 34.09
N ASP A 59 -8.65 21.88 34.58
CA ASP A 59 -7.99 21.13 35.65
C ASP A 59 -6.62 20.58 35.20
N PHE A 60 -6.37 20.56 33.89
CA PHE A 60 -5.14 20.08 33.27
C PHE A 60 -4.23 21.21 32.77
N GLU A 61 -4.51 22.48 33.08
CA GLU A 61 -3.64 23.62 32.73
C GLU A 61 -2.17 23.39 33.12
N PRO A 62 -1.85 22.88 34.34
CA PRO A 62 -0.48 22.57 34.71
C PRO A 62 0.17 21.53 33.80
N ALA A 63 -0.57 20.52 33.36
CA ALA A 63 -0.07 19.49 32.44
C ALA A 63 0.26 20.05 31.05
N TYR A 64 -0.54 20.98 30.53
CA TYR A 64 -0.23 21.60 29.24
C TYR A 64 1.03 22.48 29.32
N ARG A 65 1.22 23.21 30.43
CA ARG A 65 2.46 23.97 30.68
C ARG A 65 3.67 23.04 30.81
N ALA A 66 3.53 21.93 31.52
CA ALA A 66 4.54 20.88 31.63
C ALA A 66 4.97 20.35 30.25
N LEU A 67 4.00 20.08 29.36
CA LEU A 67 4.28 19.65 27.99
C LEU A 67 5.08 20.69 27.20
N LEU A 68 4.76 21.98 27.34
CA LEU A 68 5.55 23.04 26.70
C LEU A 68 6.99 23.08 27.24
N ASN A 69 7.14 23.02 28.56
CA ASN A 69 8.45 23.04 29.22
C ASN A 69 9.34 21.87 28.78
N MET A 70 8.78 20.65 28.68
CA MET A 70 9.48 19.45 28.21
C MET A 70 10.10 19.62 26.81
N TRP A 71 9.54 20.49 25.98
CA TRP A 71 10.04 20.73 24.62
C TRP A 71 10.79 22.06 24.49
N GLY A 72 11.28 22.60 25.62
CA GLY A 72 12.04 23.85 25.67
C GLY A 72 11.20 25.07 25.29
N ARG A 73 9.88 24.97 25.41
CA ARG A 73 8.93 26.04 25.03
C ARG A 73 8.55 26.81 26.29
N ASP A 74 9.38 27.78 26.66
CA ASP A 74 9.11 28.69 27.77
C ASP A 74 8.40 29.98 27.30
N PRO A 75 7.87 30.82 28.21
CA PRO A 75 7.16 32.05 27.82
C PRO A 75 7.99 33.05 27.01
N LYS A 76 9.33 33.04 27.14
CA LYS A 76 10.24 33.92 26.40
C LYS A 76 10.51 33.37 25.00
N SER A 77 10.71 32.06 24.86
CA SER A 77 11.04 31.42 23.58
C SER A 77 9.80 31.14 22.71
N PHE A 78 8.64 30.87 23.31
CA PHE A 78 7.38 30.55 22.61
C PHE A 78 6.18 31.36 23.11
N PRO A 79 6.22 32.70 23.06
CA PRO A 79 5.16 33.55 23.63
C PRO A 79 3.78 33.30 23.00
N ALA A 80 3.71 32.83 21.74
CA ALA A 80 2.46 32.48 21.09
C ALA A 80 1.74 31.28 21.75
N ALA A 81 2.50 30.28 22.20
CA ALA A 81 1.96 29.11 22.91
C ALA A 81 1.27 29.52 24.21
N TYR A 82 1.95 30.36 24.99
CA TYR A 82 1.44 30.84 26.28
C TYR A 82 0.27 31.80 26.11
N ARG A 83 0.29 32.68 25.10
CA ARG A 83 -0.88 33.47 24.74
C ARG A 83 -2.08 32.61 24.37
N THR A 84 -1.87 31.49 23.66
CA THR A 84 -2.94 30.54 23.31
C THR A 84 -3.54 29.93 24.58
N LEU A 85 -2.71 29.47 25.52
CA LEU A 85 -3.16 28.96 26.82
C LEU A 85 -3.93 30.02 27.62
N ASP A 86 -3.47 31.28 27.63
CA ASP A 86 -4.17 32.36 28.31
C ASP A 86 -5.52 32.71 27.62
N LYS A 87 -5.60 32.61 26.29
CA LYS A 87 -6.87 32.72 25.55
C LYS A 87 -7.83 31.57 25.91
N LEU A 88 -7.34 30.34 26.05
CA LEU A 88 -8.15 29.20 26.52
C LEU A 88 -8.67 29.43 27.94
N LYS A 89 -7.82 29.96 28.81
CA LYS A 89 -8.20 30.28 30.19
C LYS A 89 -9.27 31.36 30.25
N THR A 90 -9.11 32.44 29.48
CA THR A 90 -10.10 33.53 29.41
C THR A 90 -11.42 33.08 28.77
N SER A 91 -11.39 32.11 27.84
CA SER A 91 -12.61 31.48 27.31
C SER A 91 -13.26 30.48 28.27
N LYS A 92 -12.70 30.27 29.47
CA LYS A 92 -13.09 29.21 30.42
C LYS A 92 -13.08 27.83 29.78
N TRP A 93 -12.10 27.59 28.91
CA TRP A 93 -11.95 26.34 28.17
C TRP A 93 -13.20 26.00 27.35
N LYS A 94 -13.98 27.03 26.98
CA LYS A 94 -15.09 26.90 26.05
C LYS A 94 -14.57 27.17 24.65
N PHE A 95 -14.89 26.25 23.76
CA PHE A 95 -14.49 26.30 22.37
C PHE A 95 -15.69 26.73 21.53
N PRO A 96 -15.55 27.75 20.65
CA PRO A 96 -16.60 28.01 19.67
C PRO A 96 -16.76 26.76 18.79
N ASP A 97 -17.99 26.24 18.69
CA ASP A 97 -18.31 25.22 17.70
C ASP A 97 -18.16 25.86 16.31
N ARG A 98 -17.03 25.59 15.65
CA ARG A 98 -16.67 26.22 14.38
C ARG A 98 -17.18 25.45 13.16
N THR A 99 -18.27 24.67 13.30
CA THR A 99 -18.84 23.91 12.19
C THR A 99 -20.32 24.22 11.98
N ALA A 100 -20.78 24.14 10.72
CA ALA A 100 -22.16 24.44 10.34
C ALA A 100 -23.22 23.44 10.86
N THR A 101 -22.83 22.43 11.66
CA THR A 101 -23.70 21.27 11.99
C THR A 101 -23.90 21.01 13.48
N GLY A 102 -23.34 21.82 14.39
CA GLY A 102 -23.55 21.60 15.84
C GLY A 102 -22.87 20.34 16.39
N ARG A 103 -22.01 19.69 15.60
CA ARG A 103 -21.20 18.53 15.93
C ARG A 103 -19.78 18.86 15.46
N PRO A 104 -18.72 18.59 16.22
CA PRO A 104 -17.37 18.78 15.73
C PRO A 104 -17.16 17.90 14.49
N VAL A 105 -17.32 18.49 13.30
CA VAL A 105 -16.88 17.85 12.07
C VAL A 105 -15.37 17.85 12.17
N ARG A 106 -14.83 16.69 12.54
CA ARG A 106 -13.71 15.99 11.90
C ARG A 106 -13.01 16.82 10.80
N TYR A 107 -12.39 17.96 11.12
CA TYR A 107 -11.52 18.67 10.19
C TYR A 107 -10.32 17.73 9.99
N GLY A 108 -10.33 16.99 8.89
CA GLY A 108 -9.37 15.93 8.59
C GLY A 108 -9.68 14.52 9.14
N MET A 109 -10.65 14.31 10.05
CA MET A 109 -10.93 12.94 10.55
C MET A 109 -11.93 12.14 9.68
N ASN A 110 -12.44 12.68 8.57
CA ASN A 110 -13.20 11.91 7.58
C ASN A 110 -12.31 11.01 6.70
N HIS A 111 -10.99 11.23 6.74
CA HIS A 111 -9.98 10.38 6.08
C HIS A 111 -9.09 9.63 7.06
N ALA A 112 -9.36 9.76 8.36
CA ALA A 112 -8.77 8.85 9.30
C ALA A 112 -9.65 7.62 9.38
N PRO A 113 -9.18 6.46 8.87
CA PRO A 113 -9.89 5.21 9.07
C PRO A 113 -10.16 5.05 10.57
N ASP A 114 -11.36 4.55 10.91
CA ASP A 114 -11.94 4.48 12.25
C ASP A 114 -11.15 3.59 13.24
N GLY A 115 -9.92 4.00 13.52
CA GLY A 115 -8.90 3.31 14.31
C GLY A 115 -7.60 4.09 14.16
N TYR A 116 -7.48 5.21 14.86
CA TYR A 116 -6.36 6.12 14.67
C TYR A 116 -5.02 5.51 15.13
N SER A 117 -4.22 5.16 14.14
CA SER A 117 -2.77 5.26 14.06
C SER A 117 -2.30 6.73 14.26
N VAL A 118 -2.68 7.44 15.33
CA VAL A 118 -2.03 8.72 15.72
C VAL A 118 -0.71 8.46 16.46
N VAL A 119 -0.47 7.21 16.84
CA VAL A 119 0.67 6.79 17.62
C VAL A 119 1.28 5.57 16.94
N HIS A 120 2.45 5.75 16.34
CA HIS A 120 3.30 4.60 16.05
C HIS A 120 3.96 4.21 17.38
N ILE A 121 3.36 3.27 18.11
CA ILE A 121 4.09 2.51 19.13
C ILE A 121 4.69 1.32 18.41
N THR A 122 5.87 1.50 17.82
CA THR A 122 6.68 0.34 17.43
C THR A 122 7.24 -0.25 18.72
N ALA A 123 6.60 -1.32 19.15
CA ALA A 123 7.30 -2.25 19.99
C ALA A 123 8.16 -3.11 19.07
N THR A 124 9.46 -3.17 19.31
CA THR A 124 10.34 -4.11 18.60
C THR A 124 10.00 -5.58 18.91
N ASP A 125 8.99 -5.82 19.76
CA ASP A 125 8.51 -7.10 20.27
C ASP A 125 7.07 -6.96 20.80
N VAL A 126 6.22 -7.97 20.63
CA VAL A 126 4.80 -8.03 21.10
C VAL A 126 4.61 -7.79 22.60
N TYR A 127 5.69 -7.79 23.37
CA TYR A 127 5.67 -7.54 24.79
C TYR A 127 5.87 -6.06 25.20
N PHE A 128 5.92 -5.11 24.27
CA PHE A 128 6.19 -3.69 24.56
C PHE A 128 7.49 -3.45 25.31
N ARG A 129 8.53 -4.27 25.11
CA ARG A 129 9.81 -4.04 25.80
C ARG A 129 10.44 -2.70 25.43
N ASN A 130 10.25 -2.32 24.16
CA ASN A 130 10.53 -0.99 23.64
C ASN A 130 9.21 -0.35 23.23
N VAL A 131 9.05 0.93 23.50
CA VAL A 131 7.88 1.72 23.14
C VAL A 131 8.37 3.00 22.51
N THR A 132 7.93 3.29 21.29
CA THR A 132 8.18 4.58 20.64
C THR A 132 6.91 5.43 20.71
N ALA A 133 7.10 6.75 20.70
CA ALA A 133 6.01 7.71 20.65
C ALA A 133 6.22 8.59 19.42
N MET A 134 5.41 8.37 18.38
CA MET A 134 5.44 9.18 17.16
C MET A 134 4.13 9.96 17.05
N SER A 135 4.26 11.27 16.83
CA SER A 135 3.13 12.14 16.48
C SER A 135 3.01 12.17 14.95
N PHE A 136 1.93 11.64 14.39
CA PHE A 136 1.67 11.82 12.96
C PHE A 136 1.13 13.23 12.68
N SER A 137 1.64 13.85 11.62
CA SER A 137 1.04 15.06 11.05
C SER A 137 -0.37 14.74 10.58
N THR A 138 -1.37 15.15 11.36
CA THR A 138 -2.74 15.16 10.88
C THR A 138 -3.48 16.38 11.43
N MET A 139 -4.38 16.90 10.58
CA MET A 139 -5.64 17.59 10.88
C MET A 139 -5.76 19.10 10.62
N PHE A 140 -4.71 19.93 10.76
CA PHE A 140 -4.93 21.39 10.81
C PHE A 140 -3.96 22.31 10.06
N VAL A 141 -3.34 21.93 8.94
CA VAL A 141 -2.55 22.94 8.20
C VAL A 141 -2.71 22.83 6.69
N ASN A 142 -3.60 23.66 6.15
CA ASN A 142 -3.49 24.18 4.78
C ASN A 142 -3.06 25.66 4.82
N ASP A 143 -2.54 26.14 5.96
CA ASP A 143 -2.38 27.55 6.24
C ASP A 143 -0.90 27.90 6.39
N THR A 144 -0.37 28.66 5.44
CA THR A 144 1.03 29.14 5.37
C THR A 144 1.34 30.25 6.38
N ASP A 145 0.47 30.47 7.36
CA ASP A 145 0.56 31.56 8.32
C ASP A 145 1.49 31.21 9.49
N THR A 146 2.74 31.65 9.39
CA THR A 146 3.79 31.50 10.40
C THR A 146 3.50 32.24 11.72
N SER A 147 2.41 33.00 11.82
CA SER A 147 1.99 33.65 13.06
C SER A 147 1.13 32.75 13.98
N LYS A 148 0.75 31.55 13.51
CA LYS A 148 -0.12 30.62 14.23
C LYS A 148 0.69 29.60 15.02
N TYR A 149 0.23 29.33 16.24
CA TYR A 149 0.80 28.30 17.10
C TYR A 149 -0.04 27.03 17.00
N GLU A 150 0.61 25.89 16.76
CA GLU A 150 0.06 24.56 16.92
C GLU A 150 1.12 23.66 17.58
N SER A 151 0.68 22.81 18.49
CA SER A 151 1.49 21.81 19.14
C SER A 151 0.72 20.51 19.27
N GLN A 152 1.33 19.43 18.79
CA GLN A 152 0.84 18.07 18.94
C GLN A 152 1.90 17.28 19.70
N THR A 153 1.53 16.76 20.86
CA THR A 153 2.41 15.97 21.71
C THR A 153 1.82 14.58 21.93
N VAL A 154 2.69 13.58 22.00
CA VAL A 154 2.34 12.19 22.31
C VAL A 154 3.19 11.76 23.50
N ASN A 155 2.56 11.29 24.57
CA ASN A 155 3.25 10.82 25.77
C ASN A 155 2.74 9.42 26.13
N VAL A 156 3.67 8.53 26.48
CA VAL A 156 3.36 7.14 26.82
C VAL A 156 3.87 6.83 28.22
N TYR A 157 2.96 6.38 29.08
CA TYR A 157 3.21 6.01 30.47
C TYR A 157 3.04 4.50 30.65
N THR A 158 3.80 3.86 31.53
CA THR A 158 3.41 2.56 32.08
C THR A 158 2.25 2.70 33.05
N LYS A 159 1.44 1.65 33.21
CA LYS A 159 0.41 1.55 34.23
C LYS A 159 0.96 0.90 35.50
N ASP A 160 0.54 1.42 36.65
CA ASP A 160 0.70 0.75 37.94
C ASP A 160 -0.33 -0.38 38.13
N SER A 161 -0.30 -1.03 39.30
CA SER A 161 -1.25 -2.09 39.65
C SER A 161 -2.71 -1.64 39.78
N ASN A 162 -2.95 -0.33 39.90
CA ASN A 162 -4.28 0.27 39.96
C ASN A 162 -4.77 0.73 38.58
N GLY A 163 -3.96 0.54 37.54
CA GLY A 163 -4.26 0.98 36.18
C GLY A 163 -4.01 2.47 35.93
N LEU A 164 -3.28 3.14 36.82
CA LEU A 164 -2.96 4.58 36.75
C LEU A 164 -1.59 4.79 36.09
N ALA A 165 -1.40 5.95 35.49
CA ALA A 165 -0.12 6.36 34.91
C ALA A 165 0.97 6.34 35.98
N TYR A 166 2.09 5.68 35.69
CA TYR A 166 3.19 5.47 36.62
C TYR A 166 4.48 6.12 36.13
N GLN A 167 5.08 5.62 35.05
CA GLN A 167 6.35 6.12 34.54
C GLN A 167 6.22 6.53 33.08
N LEU A 168 6.60 7.77 32.75
CA LEU A 168 6.78 8.20 31.36
C LEU A 168 7.91 7.37 30.74
N ILE A 169 7.65 6.70 29.63
CA ILE A 169 8.62 5.81 28.96
C ILE A 169 8.94 6.25 27.53
N ALA A 170 8.06 7.04 26.91
CA ALA A 170 8.29 7.61 25.60
C ALA A 170 7.52 8.93 25.44
N ALA A 171 8.10 9.89 24.73
CA ALA A 171 7.45 11.15 24.38
C ALA A 171 7.84 11.58 22.96
N GLY A 172 6.93 12.26 22.27
CA GLY A 172 7.14 12.78 20.92
C GLY A 172 6.37 14.08 20.69
N THR A 173 6.87 14.91 19.79
CA THR A 173 6.22 16.16 19.38
C THR A 173 6.43 16.40 17.89
N ASN A 174 5.52 17.16 17.26
CA ASN A 174 5.77 17.73 15.94
C ASN A 174 6.42 19.13 16.04
N ASP A 175 7.48 19.35 15.28
CA ASP A 175 8.17 20.64 15.13
C ASP A 175 8.77 20.65 13.71
N GLY A 176 8.68 21.65 12.83
CA GLY A 176 8.07 22.97 12.81
C GLY A 176 8.04 23.48 11.35
N ASP A 177 7.98 24.80 11.16
CA ASP A 177 8.39 25.58 9.98
C ASP A 177 8.45 24.85 8.61
N ALA A 178 7.40 25.06 7.80
CA ALA A 178 7.29 24.84 6.33
C ALA A 178 7.72 23.50 5.69
N SER A 179 8.32 22.54 6.39
CA SER A 179 8.77 21.27 5.80
C SER A 179 8.47 20.06 6.69
N MET A 180 7.20 19.68 6.68
CA MET A 180 6.60 18.61 7.49
C MET A 180 7.05 17.17 7.12
N ARG A 181 8.28 16.95 6.61
CA ARG A 181 8.75 15.63 6.14
C ARG A 181 9.91 15.02 6.93
N TYR A 182 10.45 15.72 7.93
CA TYR A 182 11.57 15.19 8.72
C TYR A 182 11.33 15.46 10.20
N MET A 183 10.87 14.45 10.94
CA MET A 183 10.77 14.52 12.39
C MET A 183 11.92 13.78 13.06
N PRO A 184 12.76 14.45 13.86
CA PRO A 184 13.69 13.78 14.75
C PRO A 184 12.90 13.11 15.89
N VAL A 185 13.08 11.80 15.98
CA VAL A 185 12.67 10.92 17.06
C VAL A 185 13.51 11.22 18.30
N VAL A 186 12.90 11.51 19.43
CA VAL A 186 13.56 11.35 20.74
C VAL A 186 12.75 10.34 21.55
N ALA A 187 12.85 9.06 21.16
CA ALA A 187 12.65 7.98 22.10
C ALA A 187 13.89 7.93 23.00
N GLU A 188 14.06 8.91 23.89
CA GLU A 188 15.00 8.72 24.98
C GLU A 188 14.37 7.70 25.93
N GLY A 189 14.80 6.44 25.78
CA GLY A 189 14.82 5.56 26.92
C GLY A 189 15.65 6.27 28.01
N PHE A 190 15.13 6.30 29.23
CA PHE A 190 15.83 6.84 30.40
C PHE A 190 17.01 5.93 30.81
N GLY A 191 17.90 5.59 29.86
CA GLY A 191 19.04 4.69 30.03
C GLY A 191 19.37 3.84 28.79
N THR A 192 20.46 3.08 28.87
CA THR A 192 20.83 2.05 27.89
C THR A 192 20.04 0.77 28.15
N GLY A 193 19.03 0.47 27.32
CA GLY A 193 18.22 -0.75 27.44
C GLY A 193 16.75 -0.53 27.07
N PRO A 194 15.89 -1.55 27.26
CA PRO A 194 14.47 -1.42 26.98
C PRO A 194 13.79 -0.39 27.88
N ASN A 195 12.95 0.48 27.32
CA ASN A 195 12.28 1.54 28.10
C ASN A 195 11.00 1.07 28.84
N ASN A 196 10.55 -0.17 28.61
CA ASN A 196 9.50 -0.84 29.39
C ASN A 196 9.88 -2.30 29.68
N PRO A 197 10.93 -2.52 30.51
CA PRO A 197 11.50 -3.86 30.72
C PRO A 197 10.57 -4.80 31.49
N SER A 198 9.63 -4.26 32.28
CA SER A 198 8.62 -5.02 33.01
C SER A 198 7.43 -5.45 32.14
N MET A 199 7.39 -5.04 30.87
CA MET A 199 6.28 -5.32 29.94
C MET A 199 4.94 -4.85 30.53
N ALA A 200 4.96 -3.71 31.22
CA ALA A 200 3.76 -3.14 31.81
C ALA A 200 2.79 -2.69 30.72
N ASN A 201 1.50 -2.71 31.06
CA ASN A 201 0.47 -2.04 30.28
C ASN A 201 0.82 -0.55 30.17
N VAL A 202 0.36 0.12 29.12
CA VAL A 202 0.68 1.53 28.86
C VAL A 202 -0.56 2.40 28.71
N ILE A 203 -0.43 3.67 29.04
CA ILE A 203 -1.39 4.74 28.76
C ILE A 203 -0.72 5.66 27.77
N THR A 204 -1.38 5.92 26.65
CA THR A 204 -0.94 6.91 25.67
C THR A 204 -1.88 8.10 25.70
N VAL A 205 -1.31 9.29 25.83
CA VAL A 205 -2.03 10.56 25.80
C VAL A 205 -1.48 11.39 24.65
N VAL A 206 -2.38 11.78 23.76
CA VAL A 206 -2.12 12.75 22.70
C VAL A 206 -2.80 14.06 23.07
N THR A 207 -2.07 15.16 22.99
CA THR A 207 -2.59 16.49 23.29
C THR A 207 -2.34 17.42 22.11
N PHE A 208 -3.42 18.07 21.66
CA PHE A 208 -3.45 19.06 20.60
C PHE A 208 -3.78 20.42 21.21
N VAL A 209 -2.93 21.42 21.00
CA VAL A 209 -3.17 22.82 21.43
C VAL A 209 -2.78 23.75 20.31
N GLY A 210 -3.64 24.70 19.96
CA GLY A 210 -3.28 25.70 18.94
C GLY A 210 -4.31 26.79 18.71
N GLU A 211 -4.11 27.56 17.64
CA GLU A 211 -5.04 28.60 17.17
C GLU A 211 -5.42 28.39 15.70
N ALA A 212 -6.73 28.39 15.41
CA ALA A 212 -7.27 28.32 14.06
C ALA A 212 -8.16 29.54 13.78
N GLY A 213 -7.85 30.32 12.73
CA GLY A 213 -8.58 31.55 12.41
C GLY A 213 -8.76 32.49 13.62
N GLY A 214 -7.70 32.66 14.42
CA GLY A 214 -7.64 33.54 15.59
C GLY A 214 -8.33 33.04 16.87
N SER A 215 -9.04 31.89 16.85
CA SER A 215 -9.56 31.27 18.08
C SER A 215 -8.71 30.11 18.54
N PRO A 216 -8.52 29.95 19.86
CA PRO A 216 -7.81 28.81 20.40
C PRO A 216 -8.65 27.53 20.30
N PHE A 217 -7.98 26.39 20.16
CA PHE A 217 -8.54 25.06 20.26
C PHE A 217 -7.65 24.16 21.12
N CYS A 218 -8.26 23.14 21.74
CA CYS A 218 -7.52 22.18 22.56
C CYS A 218 -8.28 20.86 22.68
N TRP A 219 -7.59 19.76 22.39
CA TRP A 219 -8.15 18.40 22.46
C TRP A 219 -7.15 17.43 23.07
N ASN A 220 -7.64 16.45 23.82
CA ASN A 220 -6.87 15.29 24.28
C ASN A 220 -7.44 14.01 23.69
N VAL A 221 -6.59 13.01 23.46
CA VAL A 221 -6.99 11.64 23.14
C VAL A 221 -6.23 10.73 24.09
N ARG A 222 -6.94 9.90 24.84
CA ARG A 222 -6.33 8.85 25.66
C ARG A 222 -6.64 7.48 25.07
N MET A 223 -5.58 6.70 24.91
CA MET A 223 -5.63 5.29 24.53
C MET A 223 -4.91 4.48 25.59
N ASP A 224 -5.63 3.55 26.18
CA ASP A 224 -5.07 2.58 27.12
C ASP A 224 -4.74 1.32 26.35
N ARG A 225 -3.49 0.87 26.46
CA ARG A 225 -3.02 -0.33 25.78
C ARG A 225 -2.45 -1.28 26.80
N ASP A 226 -3.16 -2.36 27.07
CA ASP A 226 -2.62 -3.40 27.92
C ASP A 226 -1.51 -4.15 27.18
N ARG A 227 -0.63 -4.87 27.92
CA ARG A 227 0.41 -5.73 27.35
C ARG A 227 -0.23 -6.53 26.23
N SER A 228 0.26 -6.33 25.00
CA SER A 228 -0.60 -6.56 23.86
C SER A 228 -1.04 -8.02 23.83
N GLY A 229 -2.30 -8.24 23.45
CA GLY A 229 -2.75 -9.47 22.81
C GLY A 229 -2.04 -9.78 21.49
N GLY A 230 -0.86 -9.20 21.26
CA GLY A 230 -0.14 -9.25 20.01
C GLY A 230 0.17 -10.68 19.60
N THR A 231 0.54 -10.78 18.35
CA THR A 231 0.76 -12.03 17.66
C THR A 231 2.02 -12.72 18.16
N THR A 232 1.88 -13.78 18.95
CA THR A 232 3.04 -14.56 19.40
C THR A 232 3.69 -15.35 18.26
N SER A 233 2.94 -15.64 17.20
CA SER A 233 3.48 -16.22 15.97
C SER A 233 2.62 -15.87 14.77
N VAL A 234 3.27 -15.51 13.65
CA VAL A 234 2.63 -15.42 12.34
C VAL A 234 3.36 -16.37 11.40
N ASN A 235 2.69 -17.45 11.02
CA ASN A 235 3.21 -18.41 10.05
C ASN A 235 2.34 -18.33 8.80
N VAL A 236 2.75 -17.51 7.85
CA VAL A 236 2.14 -17.46 6.52
C VAL A 236 2.96 -18.31 5.58
N TRP A 237 2.29 -19.26 4.94
CA TRP A 237 2.89 -20.07 3.90
C TRP A 237 2.87 -19.28 2.60
N ASP A 238 4.02 -19.28 1.92
CA ASP A 238 4.09 -18.77 0.55
C ASP A 238 3.06 -19.55 -0.28
N PRO A 239 2.32 -18.90 -1.17
CA PRO A 239 1.29 -19.62 -1.88
C PRO A 239 1.88 -20.61 -2.88
N THR A 240 1.27 -21.78 -3.02
CA THR A 240 1.85 -22.86 -3.82
C THR A 240 1.77 -22.56 -5.31
N PHE A 241 2.93 -22.26 -5.91
CA PHE A 241 3.09 -22.00 -7.34
C PHE A 241 2.59 -23.13 -8.22
N ALA A 242 2.22 -22.79 -9.45
CA ALA A 242 1.81 -23.76 -10.45
C ALA A 242 2.91 -24.82 -10.69
N THR A 243 2.50 -26.06 -11.02
CA THR A 243 3.45 -27.16 -11.22
C THR A 243 4.36 -26.81 -12.39
N GLY A 244 5.68 -26.76 -12.18
CA GLY A 244 6.66 -26.35 -13.20
C GLY A 244 7.17 -24.90 -13.07
N HIS A 245 6.51 -24.06 -12.28
CA HIS A 245 7.02 -22.72 -11.95
C HIS A 245 8.02 -22.76 -10.80
N GLN A 246 9.17 -22.12 -10.99
CA GLN A 246 10.13 -21.94 -9.90
C GLN A 246 9.73 -20.75 -9.05
N LYS A 247 9.87 -20.90 -7.72
CA LYS A 247 9.72 -19.78 -6.79
C LYS A 247 10.59 -18.62 -7.28
N PRO A 248 10.04 -17.41 -7.40
CA PRO A 248 10.82 -16.29 -7.85
C PRO A 248 12.01 -16.03 -6.92
N ALA A 249 13.19 -15.82 -7.50
CA ALA A 249 14.41 -15.61 -6.72
C ALA A 249 14.32 -14.21 -6.11
N THR A 250 14.52 -14.13 -4.79
CA THR A 250 14.38 -12.89 -4.02
C THR A 250 15.04 -11.69 -4.69
N GLY A 251 14.27 -10.60 -4.88
CA GLY A 251 14.83 -9.28 -5.14
C GLY A 251 14.13 -8.42 -6.19
N LYS A 252 13.30 -8.99 -7.08
CA LYS A 252 12.54 -8.21 -8.09
C LYS A 252 11.44 -8.99 -8.83
N ASP A 253 11.24 -10.26 -8.51
CA ASP A 253 10.26 -11.07 -9.20
C ASP A 253 8.89 -10.99 -8.52
N ARG A 254 7.84 -10.84 -9.33
CA ARG A 254 6.45 -10.64 -8.93
C ARG A 254 5.66 -11.93 -9.06
N THR A 255 4.63 -12.07 -8.24
CA THR A 255 3.57 -13.06 -8.42
C THR A 255 2.69 -12.67 -9.61
N ILE A 256 2.53 -13.55 -10.60
CA ILE A 256 1.68 -13.33 -11.77
C ILE A 256 0.29 -13.95 -11.54
N ILE A 257 -0.72 -13.09 -11.43
CA ILE A 257 -2.13 -13.46 -11.33
C ILE A 257 -2.80 -13.38 -12.70
N CYS A 258 -3.46 -14.45 -13.09
CA CYS A 258 -4.12 -14.56 -14.37
C CYS A 258 -5.63 -14.38 -14.24
N LEU A 259 -6.08 -13.26 -14.77
CA LEU A 259 -7.46 -12.78 -14.72
C LEU A 259 -8.26 -13.33 -15.91
N ASN A 260 -9.51 -13.76 -15.68
CA ASN A 260 -10.47 -14.22 -16.70
C ASN A 260 -9.95 -15.36 -17.61
N ARG A 261 -9.42 -16.44 -17.02
CA ARG A 261 -8.93 -17.61 -17.78
C ARG A 261 -9.79 -18.85 -17.51
N GLY A 262 -9.80 -19.81 -18.43
CA GLY A 262 -10.48 -21.11 -18.26
C GLY A 262 -9.61 -22.16 -17.57
N ALA A 263 -10.24 -23.03 -16.77
CA ALA A 263 -9.62 -24.13 -16.00
C ALA A 263 -8.86 -25.19 -16.83
N THR A 264 -8.94 -25.13 -18.16
CA THR A 264 -8.38 -26.16 -19.05
C THR A 264 -6.90 -25.98 -19.39
N ASN A 265 -6.23 -24.94 -18.87
CA ASN A 265 -4.79 -24.70 -19.10
C ASN A 265 -3.98 -24.66 -17.79
N THR A 266 -4.29 -25.59 -16.88
CA THR A 266 -3.71 -25.76 -15.54
C THR A 266 -2.32 -26.39 -15.51
N ALA A 267 -1.70 -26.61 -16.68
CA ALA A 267 -0.36 -27.19 -16.81
C ALA A 267 0.75 -26.34 -16.19
N GLY A 268 0.43 -25.12 -15.73
CA GLY A 268 1.27 -24.39 -14.78
C GLY A 268 2.49 -23.70 -15.37
N ASP A 269 2.60 -23.60 -16.68
CA ASP A 269 3.80 -23.05 -17.33
C ASP A 269 3.91 -21.51 -17.29
N PHE A 270 2.85 -20.77 -16.94
CA PHE A 270 2.80 -19.32 -17.25
C PHE A 270 2.29 -18.36 -16.16
N CYS A 271 1.47 -18.83 -15.22
CA CYS A 271 0.92 -18.01 -14.15
C CYS A 271 1.25 -18.65 -12.82
N ASP A 272 1.53 -17.83 -11.81
CA ASP A 272 1.64 -18.32 -10.44
C ASP A 272 0.25 -18.72 -9.94
N TYR A 273 -0.79 -17.92 -10.26
CA TYR A 273 -2.17 -18.10 -9.80
C TYR A 273 -3.24 -17.79 -10.86
N GLY A 274 -4.41 -18.41 -10.68
CA GLY A 274 -5.53 -18.43 -11.64
C GLY A 274 -5.74 -19.85 -12.21
N PRO A 275 -6.83 -20.09 -12.95
CA PRO A 275 -7.84 -19.15 -13.42
C PRO A 275 -8.88 -18.74 -12.37
N THR A 276 -9.44 -17.54 -12.53
CA THR A 276 -10.59 -17.07 -11.76
C THR A 276 -11.67 -16.60 -12.73
N GLU A 277 -12.85 -17.23 -12.63
CA GLU A 277 -14.09 -16.79 -13.28
C GLU A 277 -14.06 -16.69 -14.83
N PRO A 278 -13.79 -17.79 -15.56
CA PRO A 278 -13.79 -17.79 -17.03
C PRO A 278 -15.08 -17.26 -17.63
N GLY A 279 -14.94 -16.34 -18.59
CA GLY A 279 -16.07 -15.73 -19.31
C GLY A 279 -16.68 -14.53 -18.60
N THR A 280 -16.14 -14.13 -17.45
CA THR A 280 -16.52 -12.91 -16.74
C THR A 280 -15.81 -11.72 -17.37
N GLU A 281 -16.49 -10.57 -17.49
CA GLU A 281 -15.86 -9.37 -18.05
C GLU A 281 -14.70 -8.91 -17.18
N ASN A 282 -13.67 -8.35 -17.80
CA ASN A 282 -12.45 -7.94 -17.12
C ASN A 282 -12.70 -6.99 -15.94
N ASP A 283 -13.61 -6.03 -16.09
CA ASP A 283 -13.97 -5.09 -15.03
C ASP A 283 -14.76 -5.76 -13.90
N ASN A 284 -15.40 -6.91 -14.16
CA ASN A 284 -16.25 -7.61 -13.21
C ASN A 284 -15.54 -8.77 -12.50
N LEU A 285 -14.24 -8.96 -12.73
CA LEU A 285 -13.49 -10.05 -12.11
C LEU A 285 -13.21 -9.78 -10.64
N ASP A 286 -13.40 -10.81 -9.83
CA ASP A 286 -12.89 -10.80 -8.48
C ASP A 286 -11.39 -11.09 -8.45
N LEU A 287 -10.64 -10.25 -7.73
CA LEU A 287 -9.24 -10.51 -7.46
C LEU A 287 -9.12 -11.60 -6.39
N LEU A 288 -8.61 -12.77 -6.78
CA LEU A 288 -8.48 -13.89 -5.85
C LEU A 288 -7.04 -14.01 -5.34
N PHE A 289 -6.90 -14.03 -4.01
CA PHE A 289 -5.61 -14.23 -3.36
C PHE A 289 -5.51 -15.67 -2.82
N PRO A 290 -4.59 -16.49 -3.34
CA PRO A 290 -4.23 -17.73 -2.70
C PRO A 290 -3.16 -17.46 -1.65
N PHE A 291 -3.42 -17.78 -0.39
CA PHE A 291 -2.42 -17.86 0.66
C PHE A 291 -3.03 -18.62 1.84
N ALA A 292 -2.18 -19.25 2.62
CA ALA A 292 -2.62 -20.04 3.75
C ALA A 292 -1.68 -19.76 4.92
N GLY A 293 -2.17 -19.97 6.13
CA GLY A 293 -1.36 -19.69 7.29
C GLY A 293 -2.08 -19.84 8.60
N THR A 294 -1.31 -19.57 9.63
CA THR A 294 -1.76 -19.60 11.01
C THR A 294 -1.22 -18.39 11.76
N LEU A 295 -2.09 -17.86 12.60
CA LEU A 295 -1.81 -16.82 13.57
C LEU A 295 -2.00 -17.41 14.96
N THR A 296 -1.13 -17.03 15.89
CA THR A 296 -1.37 -17.25 17.32
C THR A 296 -1.25 -15.92 18.03
N THR A 297 -2.25 -15.60 18.85
CA THR A 297 -2.29 -14.42 19.71
C THR A 297 -1.99 -14.81 21.15
N LEU A 298 -1.61 -13.84 21.97
CA LEU A 298 -1.36 -14.09 23.39
C LEU A 298 -2.65 -14.53 24.12
N ASN A 299 -3.77 -13.86 23.81
CA ASN A 299 -5.08 -14.12 24.39
C ASN A 299 -6.03 -14.74 23.36
N ASN A 300 -7.18 -15.26 23.79
CA ASN A 300 -8.20 -15.78 22.88
C ASN A 300 -8.70 -14.69 21.92
N ILE A 301 -9.01 -15.06 20.69
CA ILE A 301 -9.58 -14.14 19.70
C ILE A 301 -11.06 -13.91 20.02
N TYR A 302 -11.50 -12.67 20.02
CA TYR A 302 -12.92 -12.33 20.15
C TYR A 302 -13.66 -12.78 18.90
N THR A 303 -14.75 -13.50 19.09
CA THR A 303 -15.50 -14.12 17.99
C THR A 303 -16.97 -13.73 18.02
N VAL A 304 -17.59 -13.80 16.85
CA VAL A 304 -19.03 -13.71 16.65
C VAL A 304 -19.49 -14.93 15.87
N THR A 305 -20.74 -15.34 16.08
CA THR A 305 -21.36 -16.41 15.31
C THR A 305 -22.24 -15.77 14.24
N LEU A 306 -22.00 -16.12 12.98
CA LEU A 306 -22.81 -15.69 11.84
C LEU A 306 -24.15 -16.45 11.80
N ASP A 307 -25.11 -15.94 11.04
CA ASP A 307 -26.43 -16.58 10.85
C ASP A 307 -26.32 -18.00 10.26
N ASP A 308 -25.26 -18.30 9.53
CA ASP A 308 -24.96 -19.62 8.98
C ASP A 308 -24.24 -20.57 9.97
N GLY A 309 -24.08 -20.15 11.22
CA GLY A 309 -23.48 -20.92 12.32
C GLY A 309 -21.95 -20.89 12.35
N ARG A 310 -21.27 -20.21 11.42
CA ARG A 310 -19.81 -20.09 11.46
C ARG A 310 -19.35 -19.16 12.57
N VAL A 311 -18.29 -19.56 13.26
CA VAL A 311 -17.59 -18.75 14.26
C VAL A 311 -16.43 -18.04 13.57
N VAL A 312 -16.48 -16.71 13.59
CA VAL A 312 -15.51 -15.85 12.90
C VAL A 312 -14.97 -14.78 13.86
N PRO A 313 -13.81 -14.17 13.60
CA PRO A 313 -13.35 -13.05 14.41
C PRO A 313 -14.37 -11.90 14.42
N GLY A 314 -14.49 -11.23 15.55
CA GLY A 314 -15.50 -10.20 15.79
C GLY A 314 -14.91 -8.83 16.13
N PHE A 315 -15.75 -7.81 16.00
CA PHE A 315 -15.58 -6.48 16.54
C PHE A 315 -16.65 -6.19 17.58
N PRO A 316 -16.29 -5.62 18.74
CA PRO A 316 -17.30 -5.11 19.66
C PRO A 316 -18.11 -3.98 19.01
N SER A 317 -19.44 -4.04 19.10
CA SER A 317 -20.31 -2.98 18.59
C SER A 317 -21.55 -2.77 19.48
N LYS A 318 -22.15 -1.57 19.41
CA LYS A 318 -23.38 -1.26 20.17
C LYS A 318 -24.54 -2.10 19.61
N GLY A 319 -24.96 -3.13 20.34
CA GLY A 319 -26.02 -4.06 19.93
C GLY A 319 -25.58 -5.50 19.74
N GLY A 320 -24.31 -5.83 19.98
CA GLY A 320 -23.73 -7.15 19.77
C GLY A 320 -22.46 -7.08 18.94
N GLY A 321 -21.60 -8.10 19.00
CA GLY A 321 -20.42 -8.14 18.16
C GLY A 321 -20.80 -8.21 16.68
N LYS A 322 -20.04 -7.54 15.81
CA LYS A 322 -20.14 -7.69 14.34
C LYS A 322 -18.92 -8.47 13.82
N PRO A 323 -18.96 -9.06 12.61
CA PRO A 323 -17.77 -9.66 12.03
C PRO A 323 -16.63 -8.66 11.93
N ALA A 324 -15.40 -9.15 12.16
CA ALA A 324 -14.19 -8.39 11.91
C ALA A 324 -14.09 -7.99 10.43
N SER A 325 -13.28 -6.97 10.14
CA SER A 325 -13.06 -6.49 8.77
C SER A 325 -11.75 -7.02 8.22
N LEU A 326 -11.76 -7.33 6.93
CA LEU A 326 -10.57 -7.63 6.15
C LEU A 326 -10.49 -6.60 5.04
N MET A 327 -9.33 -5.98 4.89
CA MET A 327 -9.08 -4.98 3.85
C MET A 327 -7.96 -5.48 2.97
N ILE A 328 -8.12 -5.34 1.65
CA ILE A 328 -7.00 -5.45 0.71
C ILE A 328 -6.84 -4.12 0.02
N LYS A 329 -5.60 -3.65 -0.02
CA LYS A 329 -5.16 -2.45 -0.71
C LYS A 329 -4.23 -2.86 -1.84
N LEU A 330 -4.55 -2.45 -3.06
CA LEU A 330 -3.58 -2.44 -4.15
C LEU A 330 -2.94 -1.07 -4.21
N VAL A 331 -1.62 -1.04 -4.28
CA VAL A 331 -0.82 0.17 -4.33
C VAL A 331 0.07 0.06 -5.56
N LYS A 332 0.02 1.04 -6.46
CA LYS A 332 1.00 1.10 -7.55
C LYS A 332 2.37 1.37 -6.92
N VAL A 333 3.36 0.54 -7.24
CA VAL A 333 4.76 0.69 -6.81
C VAL A 333 5.29 2.09 -7.15
N GLU A 334 4.78 2.70 -8.24
CA GLU A 334 5.32 3.90 -8.85
C GLU A 334 4.20 4.87 -9.29
N GLY A 335 3.96 5.93 -8.50
CA GLY A 335 3.30 7.19 -8.88
C GLY A 335 1.95 7.12 -9.64
N GLY A 336 0.86 7.47 -8.95
CA GLY A 336 -0.50 7.56 -9.50
C GLY A 336 -1.40 6.45 -8.95
N ALA A 337 -2.54 6.81 -8.39
CA ALA A 337 -3.39 5.87 -7.66
C ALA A 337 -4.20 4.99 -8.63
N CYS A 338 -3.92 3.68 -8.70
CA CYS A 338 -5.02 2.79 -8.35
C CYS A 338 -4.84 2.50 -6.87
N ASP A 339 -5.48 3.31 -6.03
CA ASP A 339 -5.61 3.03 -4.61
C ASP A 339 -6.97 2.36 -4.43
N ALA A 340 -7.04 1.07 -4.80
CA ALA A 340 -8.25 0.30 -4.62
C ALA A 340 -8.21 -0.34 -3.24
N VAL A 341 -9.14 0.11 -2.41
CA VAL A 341 -9.42 -0.48 -1.12
C VAL A 341 -10.63 -1.39 -1.27
N PHE A 342 -10.38 -2.68 -1.16
CA PHE A 342 -11.39 -3.70 -1.13
C PHE A 342 -11.78 -3.97 0.32
N ASN A 343 -12.91 -3.41 0.74
CA ASN A 343 -13.44 -3.65 2.07
C ASN A 343 -14.27 -4.93 2.07
N LEU A 344 -13.69 -5.97 2.62
CA LEU A 344 -14.31 -7.28 2.70
C LEU A 344 -15.02 -7.36 4.05
N GLY A 345 -16.28 -6.90 4.06
CA GLY A 345 -17.08 -6.80 5.27
C GLY A 345 -17.46 -8.14 5.93
N ALA A 346 -17.23 -9.28 5.27
CA ALA A 346 -17.52 -10.62 5.80
C ALA A 346 -16.88 -11.83 5.05
N PRO A 347 -15.68 -11.79 4.45
CA PRO A 347 -15.15 -12.88 3.62
C PRO A 347 -14.54 -14.01 4.48
N TRP A 348 -14.97 -14.19 5.73
CA TRP A 348 -14.38 -15.13 6.69
C TRP A 348 -14.58 -16.61 6.30
N LYS A 349 -15.07 -16.89 5.10
CA LYS A 349 -15.10 -18.23 4.53
C LYS A 349 -13.66 -18.69 4.35
N GLY A 350 -13.32 -19.91 4.78
CA GLY A 350 -11.94 -20.42 4.75
C GLY A 350 -11.06 -19.99 5.92
N PHE A 351 -11.57 -19.15 6.83
CA PHE A 351 -10.94 -18.85 8.11
C PHE A 351 -11.56 -19.71 9.23
N TYR A 352 -10.74 -20.10 10.19
CA TYR A 352 -11.10 -20.93 11.33
C TYR A 352 -10.47 -20.39 12.60
N VAL A 353 -11.30 -20.10 13.60
CA VAL A 353 -10.85 -19.63 14.92
C VAL A 353 -10.94 -20.77 15.92
N ASN A 354 -9.86 -20.99 16.67
CA ASN A 354 -9.83 -21.90 17.81
C ASN A 354 -9.07 -21.24 18.96
N GLY A 355 -9.80 -20.68 19.93
CA GLY A 355 -9.21 -19.96 21.06
C GLY A 355 -8.35 -18.79 20.59
N ASN A 356 -7.05 -18.85 20.86
CA ASN A 356 -6.05 -17.84 20.47
C ASN A 356 -5.43 -18.08 19.09
N LYS A 357 -5.94 -19.05 18.31
CA LYS A 357 -5.40 -19.41 17.01
C LYS A 357 -6.38 -19.09 15.89
N LEU A 358 -5.93 -18.31 14.90
CA LEU A 358 -6.63 -18.13 13.62
C LEU A 358 -5.89 -18.93 12.55
N THR A 359 -6.60 -19.78 11.82
CA THR A 359 -6.05 -20.53 10.69
C THR A 359 -6.84 -20.18 9.44
N TRP A 360 -6.17 -20.09 8.30
CA TRP A 360 -6.84 -19.91 7.02
C TRP A 360 -6.17 -20.74 5.94
N GLN A 361 -6.98 -21.14 4.96
CA GLN A 361 -6.48 -21.88 3.82
C GLN A 361 -7.19 -21.40 2.55
N PHE A 362 -6.53 -20.48 1.84
CA PHE A 362 -6.93 -20.05 0.48
C PHE A 362 -5.96 -20.66 -0.51
N SER A 363 -6.13 -21.94 -0.78
CA SER A 363 -5.48 -22.72 -1.84
C SER A 363 -5.53 -24.18 -1.43
N ASN A 364 -6.24 -25.00 -2.20
CA ASN A 364 -5.86 -26.39 -2.27
C ASN A 364 -4.82 -26.49 -3.40
N PRO A 365 -3.53 -26.74 -3.11
CA PRO A 365 -2.53 -26.92 -4.17
C PRO A 365 -2.88 -28.06 -5.13
N ASN A 366 -3.76 -28.98 -4.70
CA ASN A 366 -4.21 -30.14 -5.47
C ASN A 366 -5.56 -29.95 -6.19
N ASP A 367 -6.29 -28.85 -5.93
CA ASP A 367 -7.55 -28.54 -6.62
C ASP A 367 -7.68 -27.04 -6.88
N ARG A 368 -7.15 -26.63 -8.03
CA ARG A 368 -7.11 -25.25 -8.54
C ARG A 368 -8.35 -24.89 -9.37
N THR A 369 -9.32 -25.79 -9.47
CA THR A 369 -10.53 -25.58 -10.30
C THR A 369 -11.70 -25.02 -9.50
N ASP A 370 -11.65 -25.14 -8.17
CA ASP A 370 -12.68 -24.60 -7.30
C ASP A 370 -12.33 -23.19 -6.81
N ALA A 371 -12.83 -22.18 -7.52
CA ALA A 371 -12.74 -20.78 -7.13
C ALA A 371 -13.30 -20.51 -5.71
N LYS A 372 -14.13 -21.42 -5.15
CA LYS A 372 -14.65 -21.32 -3.77
C LYS A 372 -13.56 -21.48 -2.69
N ASN A 373 -12.36 -21.92 -3.06
CA ASN A 373 -11.20 -22.11 -2.17
C ASN A 373 -10.23 -20.92 -2.16
N TYR A 374 -10.61 -19.79 -2.77
CA TYR A 374 -9.81 -18.57 -2.75
C TYR A 374 -10.49 -17.47 -1.95
N LEU A 375 -9.69 -16.54 -1.42
CA LEU A 375 -10.20 -15.29 -0.89
C LEU A 375 -10.54 -14.37 -2.06
N SER A 376 -11.83 -14.10 -2.28
CA SER A 376 -12.25 -13.02 -3.17
C SER A 376 -12.04 -11.68 -2.48
N ALA A 377 -11.19 -10.86 -3.07
CA ALA A 377 -11.04 -9.45 -2.73
C ALA A 377 -12.12 -8.57 -3.39
N GLY A 378 -13.06 -9.14 -4.12
CA GLY A 378 -14.07 -8.37 -4.86
C GLY A 378 -13.59 -7.80 -6.19
N SER A 379 -14.51 -7.12 -6.87
CA SER A 379 -14.38 -6.72 -8.28
C SER A 379 -13.30 -5.68 -8.51
N ILE A 380 -12.40 -5.96 -9.46
CA ILE A 380 -11.33 -5.04 -9.86
C ILE A 380 -11.82 -3.80 -10.62
N SER A 381 -13.11 -3.65 -10.91
CA SER A 381 -13.70 -2.42 -11.48
C SER A 381 -13.40 -1.18 -10.64
N ALA A 382 -13.18 -1.34 -9.32
CA ALA A 382 -12.73 -0.25 -8.44
C ALA A 382 -11.36 0.33 -8.88
N CYS A 383 -10.59 -0.44 -9.65
CA CYS A 383 -9.42 0.00 -10.38
C CYS A 383 -9.73 0.17 -11.88
N THR A 384 -10.45 1.24 -12.25
CA THR A 384 -10.71 1.59 -13.66
C THR A 384 -9.46 1.91 -14.50
N ALA A 385 -8.26 1.82 -13.90
CA ALA A 385 -6.97 2.07 -14.53
C ALA A 385 -5.95 0.95 -14.24
N LEU A 386 -6.41 -0.28 -13.97
CA LEU A 386 -5.53 -1.46 -13.99
C LEU A 386 -5.17 -1.77 -15.43
N SER A 387 -3.94 -1.43 -15.81
CA SER A 387 -3.37 -1.91 -17.06
C SER A 387 -2.71 -3.28 -16.82
N PRO A 388 -2.71 -4.20 -17.81
CA PRO A 388 -1.88 -5.40 -17.77
C PRO A 388 -0.38 -5.11 -17.54
N SER A 389 0.03 -3.83 -17.69
CA SER A 389 1.37 -3.31 -17.39
C SER A 389 1.69 -3.08 -15.92
N ASP A 390 0.70 -3.05 -15.04
CA ASP A 390 0.93 -2.51 -13.72
C ASP A 390 1.37 -3.61 -12.74
N VAL A 391 2.58 -3.47 -12.22
CA VAL A 391 2.97 -4.14 -10.97
C VAL A 391 2.28 -3.42 -9.85
N GLN A 392 1.50 -4.16 -9.07
CA GLN A 392 0.89 -3.65 -7.86
C GLN A 392 1.69 -4.19 -6.69
N ASP A 393 2.20 -3.27 -5.89
CA ASP A 393 2.31 -3.59 -4.48
C ASP A 393 0.92 -3.85 -3.93
N TRP A 394 0.85 -4.70 -2.92
CA TRP A 394 -0.41 -4.99 -2.28
C TRP A 394 -0.19 -5.17 -0.80
N PHE A 395 -1.23 -4.86 -0.06
CA PHE A 395 -1.22 -4.98 1.37
C PHE A 395 -2.61 -5.35 1.88
N MET A 396 -2.67 -6.39 2.68
CA MET A 396 -3.88 -6.86 3.32
C MET A 396 -3.78 -6.61 4.82
N VAL A 397 -4.83 -6.03 5.38
CA VAL A 397 -5.00 -5.84 6.82
C VAL A 397 -6.19 -6.67 7.29
N ALA A 398 -5.92 -7.63 8.17
CA ALA A 398 -6.96 -8.23 9.00
C ALA A 398 -6.96 -7.55 10.37
N SER A 399 -8.13 -7.08 10.78
CA SER A 399 -8.30 -6.29 11.99
C SER A 399 -9.11 -7.09 13.02
N LEU A 400 -8.46 -7.59 14.07
CA LEU A 400 -9.07 -8.49 15.06
C LEU A 400 -9.13 -7.85 16.46
N TYR A 401 -9.90 -8.46 17.37
CA TYR A 401 -9.84 -8.19 18.80
C TYR A 401 -9.49 -9.44 19.59
N ASP A 402 -8.77 -9.30 20.70
CA ASP A 402 -8.62 -10.36 21.69
C ASP A 402 -9.65 -10.28 22.82
N VAL A 403 -9.69 -11.32 23.66
CA VAL A 403 -10.54 -11.43 24.84
C VAL A 403 -9.67 -11.44 26.08
N VAL A 404 -9.89 -10.48 26.98
CA VAL A 404 -9.29 -10.45 28.32
C VAL A 404 -10.44 -10.37 29.33
N ASN A 405 -10.43 -11.25 30.34
CA ASN A 405 -11.49 -11.34 31.35
C ASN A 405 -12.91 -11.44 30.77
N GLY A 406 -13.05 -12.13 29.63
CA GLY A 406 -14.34 -12.33 28.95
C GLY A 406 -14.84 -11.11 28.16
N GLN A 407 -14.05 -10.03 28.06
CA GLN A 407 -14.41 -8.84 27.29
C GLN A 407 -13.44 -8.63 26.12
N PRO A 408 -13.93 -8.16 24.95
CA PRO A 408 -13.06 -7.75 23.86
C PRO A 408 -12.27 -6.50 24.27
N MET A 409 -10.93 -6.59 24.24
CA MET A 409 -10.08 -5.53 24.79
C MET A 409 -9.09 -4.95 23.77
N ASN A 410 -8.20 -5.77 23.22
CA ASN A 410 -7.09 -5.26 22.41
C ASN A 410 -7.32 -5.46 20.91
N TYR A 411 -7.06 -4.41 20.14
CA TYR A 411 -6.99 -4.46 18.68
C TYR A 411 -5.70 -5.14 18.21
N ILE A 412 -5.82 -6.11 17.31
CA ILE A 412 -4.72 -6.87 16.71
C ILE A 412 -4.76 -6.67 15.19
N PRO A 413 -3.90 -5.81 14.63
CA PRO A 413 -3.72 -5.74 13.19
C PRO A 413 -2.80 -6.85 12.69
N ILE A 414 -3.12 -7.40 11.52
CA ILE A 414 -2.28 -8.36 10.81
C ILE A 414 -2.06 -7.81 9.41
N GLY A 415 -0.83 -7.38 9.14
CA GLY A 415 -0.41 -6.91 7.83
C GLY A 415 0.24 -8.03 7.04
N LEU A 416 -0.21 -8.27 5.80
CA LEU A 416 0.40 -9.21 4.87
C LEU A 416 0.49 -8.54 3.50
N GLY A 417 1.62 -8.59 2.82
CA GLY A 417 1.74 -7.91 1.54
C GLY A 417 3.16 -7.71 1.07
N SER A 418 3.35 -6.93 0.02
CA SER A 418 4.66 -6.65 -0.58
C SER A 418 5.35 -5.40 -0.05
N LEU A 419 4.63 -4.59 0.71
CA LEU A 419 5.18 -3.43 1.41
C LEU A 419 5.64 -3.83 2.82
N SER A 420 6.65 -3.16 3.37
CA SER A 420 7.05 -3.33 4.78
C SER A 420 6.03 -2.78 5.76
N ASP A 421 5.30 -1.76 5.31
CA ASP A 421 4.26 -1.06 6.03
C ASP A 421 3.29 -0.41 5.02
N ALA A 422 2.02 -0.25 5.40
CA ALA A 422 1.08 0.58 4.66
C ALA A 422 0.03 1.17 5.62
N ASP A 423 -0.28 2.46 5.47
CA ASP A 423 -1.24 3.20 6.30
C ASP A 423 -1.03 3.06 7.82
N GLY A 424 0.22 2.90 8.25
CA GLY A 424 0.60 2.73 9.67
C GLY A 424 0.44 1.31 10.22
N TYR A 425 0.27 0.31 9.35
CA TYR A 425 0.25 -1.10 9.71
C TYR A 425 1.54 -1.80 9.27
N ASP A 426 2.23 -2.46 10.20
CA ASP A 426 3.42 -3.26 9.91
C ASP A 426 3.05 -4.56 9.18
N THR A 427 3.87 -4.94 8.21
CA THR A 427 3.73 -6.21 7.51
C THR A 427 4.39 -7.34 8.29
N ASN A 428 3.58 -8.28 8.79
CA ASN A 428 4.05 -9.47 9.49
C ASN A 428 4.76 -10.48 8.56
N LYS A 429 4.45 -10.46 7.27
CA LYS A 429 5.12 -11.28 6.24
C LYS A 429 5.17 -10.52 4.93
N LEU A 430 6.40 -10.25 4.48
CA LEU A 430 6.66 -9.75 3.14
C LEU A 430 6.42 -10.86 2.11
N LEU A 431 5.60 -10.54 1.11
CA LEU A 431 5.28 -11.36 -0.05
C LEU A 431 5.69 -10.60 -1.32
N PRO A 432 5.92 -11.27 -2.46
CA PRO A 432 6.20 -10.56 -3.70
C PRO A 432 5.04 -9.64 -4.13
N PRO A 433 5.33 -8.55 -4.86
CA PRO A 433 4.29 -7.75 -5.51
C PRO A 433 3.55 -8.60 -6.55
N VAL A 434 2.37 -8.16 -6.98
CA VAL A 434 1.54 -8.88 -7.95
C VAL A 434 1.56 -8.19 -9.31
N GLY A 435 1.49 -8.99 -10.38
CA GLY A 435 1.30 -8.51 -11.75
C GLY A 435 0.15 -9.25 -12.43
N PHE A 436 -0.50 -8.61 -13.39
CA PHE A 436 -1.65 -9.15 -14.09
C PHE A 436 -1.34 -9.52 -15.55
N GLN A 437 -1.96 -10.57 -16.07
CA GLN A 437 -1.81 -10.95 -17.48
C GLN A 437 -3.13 -11.45 -18.09
N TRP A 438 -3.44 -10.98 -19.31
CA TRP A 438 -4.70 -11.16 -20.01
C TRP A 438 -4.43 -11.50 -21.50
N GLY A 439 -5.40 -12.07 -22.22
CA GLY A 439 -5.28 -12.31 -23.68
C GLY A 439 -5.45 -11.00 -24.47
N CYS A 440 -4.84 -10.88 -25.66
CA CYS A 440 -4.67 -9.56 -26.31
C CYS A 440 -5.01 -9.45 -27.80
N VAL A 441 -5.09 -10.57 -28.54
CA VAL A 441 -5.39 -10.56 -29.99
C VAL A 441 -6.74 -11.21 -30.22
N ILE A 442 -7.65 -10.53 -30.92
CA ILE A 442 -9.04 -10.99 -31.07
C ILE A 442 -9.14 -12.31 -31.85
N GLU A 443 -10.12 -13.13 -31.49
CA GLU A 443 -10.47 -14.36 -32.22
C GLU A 443 -10.71 -14.12 -33.72
N GLY A 444 -10.47 -15.16 -34.54
CA GLY A 444 -10.58 -15.09 -36.00
C GLY A 444 -9.38 -14.41 -36.67
N THR A 445 -8.47 -13.80 -35.91
CA THR A 445 -7.25 -13.18 -36.47
C THR A 445 -6.37 -14.23 -37.13
N PRO A 446 -6.03 -14.10 -38.42
CA PRO A 446 -5.17 -15.06 -39.10
C PRO A 446 -3.71 -14.91 -38.66
N VAL A 447 -3.11 -16.00 -38.21
CA VAL A 447 -1.69 -16.13 -37.85
C VAL A 447 -0.95 -16.83 -38.98
N ALA A 448 0.16 -16.25 -39.44
CA ALA A 448 0.96 -16.84 -40.52
C ALA A 448 1.83 -17.99 -40.01
N LEU A 449 1.72 -19.15 -40.65
CA LEU A 449 2.53 -20.33 -40.40
C LEU A 449 3.79 -20.32 -41.28
N ALA A 450 4.83 -21.00 -40.83
CA ALA A 450 6.11 -21.08 -41.54
C ALA A 450 6.06 -21.85 -42.87
N ASP A 451 5.02 -22.63 -43.09
CA ASP A 451 4.76 -23.32 -44.36
C ASP A 451 4.08 -22.42 -45.42
N GLY A 452 3.85 -21.15 -45.10
CA GLY A 452 3.17 -20.18 -45.95
C GLY A 452 1.63 -20.18 -45.81
N GLY A 453 1.08 -21.09 -45.00
CA GLY A 453 -0.33 -21.10 -44.64
C GLY A 453 -0.69 -20.06 -43.57
N SER A 454 -1.96 -20.03 -43.20
CA SER A 454 -2.43 -19.32 -42.02
C SER A 454 -3.53 -20.08 -41.29
N VAL A 455 -3.60 -19.88 -39.98
CA VAL A 455 -4.67 -20.41 -39.14
C VAL A 455 -5.27 -19.28 -38.31
N PRO A 456 -6.57 -19.31 -38.00
CA PRO A 456 -7.14 -18.43 -36.99
C PRO A 456 -6.41 -18.64 -35.65
N ILE A 457 -6.19 -17.56 -34.90
CA ILE A 457 -5.41 -17.59 -33.65
C ILE A 457 -5.98 -18.56 -32.61
N GLU A 458 -7.30 -18.74 -32.55
CA GLU A 458 -7.97 -19.69 -31.68
C GLU A 458 -7.75 -21.16 -32.06
N LYS A 459 -7.19 -21.42 -33.24
CA LYS A 459 -6.85 -22.76 -33.74
C LYS A 459 -5.38 -23.09 -33.66
N LEU A 460 -4.53 -22.10 -33.37
CA LEU A 460 -3.11 -22.29 -33.12
C LEU A 460 -2.92 -23.27 -31.94
N LYS A 461 -1.83 -24.02 -31.93
CA LYS A 461 -1.49 -24.99 -30.86
C LYS A 461 0.00 -24.98 -30.53
N ALA A 462 0.34 -25.45 -29.33
CA ALA A 462 1.74 -25.71 -28.99
C ALA A 462 2.36 -26.72 -29.99
N GLY A 463 3.56 -26.42 -30.46
CA GLY A 463 4.26 -27.16 -31.50
C GLY A 463 4.13 -26.57 -32.90
N ASP A 464 3.13 -25.72 -33.16
CA ASP A 464 3.01 -25.00 -34.44
C ASP A 464 4.23 -24.10 -34.67
N ILE A 465 4.62 -23.94 -35.93
CA ILE A 465 5.72 -23.06 -36.32
C ILE A 465 5.15 -21.86 -37.06
N VAL A 466 5.31 -20.68 -36.48
CA VAL A 466 4.81 -19.40 -37.01
C VAL A 466 5.92 -18.57 -37.63
N MET A 467 5.54 -17.65 -38.50
CA MET A 467 6.44 -16.67 -39.08
C MET A 467 6.64 -15.48 -38.13
N GLY A 468 7.91 -15.21 -37.81
CA GLY A 468 8.37 -14.07 -37.02
C GLY A 468 9.13 -13.03 -37.85
N PRO A 469 9.75 -12.04 -37.19
CA PRO A 469 10.52 -10.98 -37.83
C PRO A 469 11.61 -11.51 -38.75
N SER A 470 11.85 -10.80 -39.84
CA SER A 470 12.93 -11.12 -40.80
C SER A 470 12.88 -12.56 -41.33
N GLY A 471 11.69 -13.16 -41.38
CA GLY A 471 11.48 -14.53 -41.84
C GLY A 471 11.90 -15.62 -40.84
N LYS A 472 12.15 -15.27 -39.57
CA LYS A 472 12.47 -16.26 -38.53
C LYS A 472 11.30 -17.22 -38.32
N HIS A 473 11.61 -18.49 -38.15
CA HIS A 473 10.62 -19.51 -37.78
C HIS A 473 10.59 -19.66 -36.27
N LEU A 474 9.43 -19.45 -35.67
CA LEU A 474 9.25 -19.46 -34.22
C LEU A 474 8.31 -20.58 -33.82
N ARG A 475 8.66 -21.31 -32.78
CA ARG A 475 7.83 -22.39 -32.24
C ARG A 475 6.85 -21.83 -31.23
N VAL A 476 5.58 -22.13 -31.41
CA VAL A 476 4.56 -21.87 -30.40
C VAL A 476 4.76 -22.84 -29.25
N THR A 477 5.01 -22.32 -28.05
CA THR A 477 5.15 -23.13 -26.83
C THR A 477 3.87 -23.16 -26.02
N GLY A 478 3.00 -22.17 -26.20
CA GLY A 478 1.75 -22.04 -25.46
C GLY A 478 0.85 -20.97 -26.05
N ILE A 479 -0.45 -21.08 -25.74
CA ILE A 479 -1.47 -20.12 -26.13
C ILE A 479 -2.36 -19.87 -24.93
N THR A 480 -2.69 -18.59 -24.73
CA THR A 480 -3.43 -18.12 -23.57
C THR A 480 -4.73 -17.45 -24.02
N PRO A 481 -5.90 -18.06 -23.80
CA PRO A 481 -7.20 -17.44 -24.09
C PRO A 481 -7.62 -16.45 -22.98
N GLY A 482 -8.53 -15.53 -23.31
CA GLY A 482 -9.20 -14.58 -22.42
C GLY A 482 -10.40 -13.92 -23.13
N HIS A 483 -11.02 -12.90 -22.50
CA HIS A 483 -12.03 -12.07 -23.15
C HIS A 483 -11.75 -10.58 -22.93
N ASP A 484 -12.06 -9.74 -23.92
CA ASP A 484 -11.96 -8.27 -23.81
C ASP A 484 -13.03 -7.58 -24.65
N ARG A 485 -13.29 -6.29 -24.38
CA ARG A 485 -14.19 -5.41 -25.14
C ARG A 485 -13.51 -4.17 -25.69
N ASN A 486 -12.26 -3.91 -25.29
CA ASN A 486 -11.53 -2.69 -25.59
C ASN A 486 -10.40 -2.98 -26.59
N PHE A 487 -10.53 -2.46 -27.80
CA PHE A 487 -9.65 -2.83 -28.91
C PHE A 487 -9.18 -1.63 -29.72
N VAL A 488 -7.98 -1.72 -30.29
CA VAL A 488 -7.54 -0.88 -31.41
C VAL A 488 -7.50 -1.73 -32.67
N LYS A 489 -8.12 -1.23 -33.73
CA LYS A 489 -7.92 -1.70 -35.10
C LYS A 489 -6.80 -0.89 -35.75
N LEU A 490 -5.82 -1.61 -36.29
CA LEU A 490 -4.71 -1.04 -37.05
C LEU A 490 -4.83 -1.50 -38.49
N VAL A 491 -4.70 -0.58 -39.45
CA VAL A 491 -4.65 -0.90 -40.88
C VAL A 491 -3.47 -0.18 -41.50
N ASN A 492 -2.59 -0.92 -42.19
CA ASN A 492 -1.46 -0.35 -42.90
C ASN A 492 -1.83 0.06 -44.34
N ALA A 493 -0.92 0.73 -45.03
CA ALA A 493 -1.11 1.18 -46.42
C ALA A 493 -1.24 0.01 -47.41
N ALA A 494 -0.68 -1.16 -47.08
CA ALA A 494 -0.84 -2.38 -47.88
C ALA A 494 -2.22 -3.05 -47.71
N GLY A 495 -3.04 -2.58 -46.77
CA GLY A 495 -4.35 -3.14 -46.46
C GLY A 495 -4.32 -4.30 -45.46
N ASP A 496 -3.16 -4.65 -44.91
CA ASP A 496 -3.07 -5.57 -43.78
C ASP A 496 -3.72 -4.93 -42.55
N ALA A 497 -4.36 -5.76 -41.72
CA ALA A 497 -5.13 -5.27 -40.58
C ALA A 497 -5.12 -6.25 -39.42
N VAL A 498 -4.97 -5.72 -38.21
CA VAL A 498 -5.05 -6.48 -36.96
C VAL A 498 -5.91 -5.72 -35.94
N VAL A 499 -6.61 -6.47 -35.09
CA VAL A 499 -7.40 -5.93 -33.97
C VAL A 499 -6.86 -6.54 -32.69
N VAL A 500 -6.39 -5.67 -31.80
CA VAL A 500 -5.67 -6.05 -30.58
C VAL A 500 -6.11 -5.18 -29.40
N THR A 501 -5.83 -5.59 -28.18
CA THR A 501 -6.03 -4.76 -26.98
C THR A 501 -5.12 -3.53 -27.01
N PHE A 502 -5.49 -2.50 -26.25
CA PHE A 502 -4.78 -1.21 -26.22
C PHE A 502 -3.29 -1.32 -25.90
N ASP A 503 -2.94 -2.21 -24.98
CA ASP A 503 -1.58 -2.41 -24.50
C ASP A 503 -0.74 -3.38 -25.35
N HIS A 504 -1.33 -3.96 -26.40
CA HIS A 504 -0.67 -5.00 -27.16
C HIS A 504 0.57 -4.48 -27.89
N PRO A 505 1.71 -5.17 -27.83
CA PRO A 505 2.91 -4.80 -28.57
C PRO A 505 2.70 -4.93 -30.07
N VAL A 506 3.15 -3.93 -30.81
CA VAL A 506 3.24 -3.93 -32.26
C VAL A 506 4.66 -3.53 -32.64
N LEU A 507 5.29 -4.31 -33.52
CA LEU A 507 6.65 -4.02 -33.93
C LEU A 507 6.65 -2.88 -34.96
N THR A 508 7.31 -1.79 -34.62
CA THR A 508 7.53 -0.61 -35.48
C THR A 508 8.98 -0.51 -35.90
N THR A 509 9.30 0.38 -36.83
CA THR A 509 10.70 0.68 -37.21
C THR A 509 11.52 1.26 -36.06
N ASP A 510 10.88 1.78 -35.02
CA ASP A 510 11.51 2.32 -33.82
C ASP A 510 11.55 1.29 -32.66
N GLY A 511 11.26 0.02 -32.96
CA GLY A 511 11.09 -1.06 -31.98
C GLY A 511 9.63 -1.31 -31.58
N MET A 512 9.43 -2.15 -30.58
CA MET A 512 8.09 -2.44 -30.05
C MET A 512 7.40 -1.18 -29.49
N ARG A 513 6.11 -1.00 -29.82
CA ARG A 513 5.24 0.03 -29.24
C ARG A 513 3.88 -0.53 -28.86
N ARG A 514 3.21 0.10 -27.89
CA ARG A 514 1.83 -0.23 -27.51
C ARG A 514 0.86 0.22 -28.61
N ALA A 515 -0.16 -0.58 -28.88
CA ALA A 515 -1.15 -0.30 -29.93
C ALA A 515 -1.87 1.05 -29.74
N ASP A 516 -2.17 1.45 -28.50
CA ASP A 516 -2.80 2.73 -28.16
C ASP A 516 -1.89 3.95 -28.32
N HIS A 517 -0.58 3.75 -28.44
CA HIS A 517 0.39 4.82 -28.69
C HIS A 517 0.68 5.01 -30.18
N LEU A 518 0.17 4.12 -31.05
CA LEU A 518 0.34 4.24 -32.49
C LEU A 518 -0.59 5.31 -33.06
N LYS A 519 -0.13 5.96 -34.12
CA LYS A 519 -0.92 6.93 -34.89
C LYS A 519 -0.78 6.69 -36.39
N VAL A 520 -1.71 7.24 -37.16
CA VAL A 520 -1.61 7.28 -38.62
C VAL A 520 -0.26 7.90 -39.01
N GLY A 521 0.44 7.23 -39.92
CA GLY A 521 1.79 7.60 -40.36
C GLY A 521 2.91 6.83 -39.67
N ASP A 522 2.70 6.23 -38.49
CA ASP A 522 3.70 5.35 -37.88
C ASP A 522 3.95 4.13 -38.77
N THR A 523 5.19 3.67 -38.85
CA THR A 523 5.57 2.54 -39.72
C THR A 523 5.65 1.23 -38.94
N VAL A 524 4.83 0.26 -39.35
CA VAL A 524 4.78 -1.10 -38.79
C VAL A 524 5.32 -2.09 -39.81
N TYR A 525 5.68 -3.31 -39.37
CA TYR A 525 6.09 -4.36 -40.29
C TYR A 525 4.90 -5.21 -40.75
N GLY A 526 4.54 -5.09 -42.03
CA GLY A 526 3.61 -5.97 -42.72
C GLY A 526 4.30 -7.17 -43.38
N ARG A 527 3.54 -8.05 -44.04
CA ARG A 527 4.09 -9.23 -44.75
C ARG A 527 5.12 -8.87 -45.82
N ASN A 528 4.94 -7.71 -46.46
CA ASN A 528 5.81 -7.24 -47.55
C ASN A 528 6.87 -6.23 -47.06
N GLY A 529 7.12 -6.19 -45.74
CA GLY A 529 8.07 -5.26 -45.13
C GLY A 529 7.39 -4.05 -44.45
N PRO A 530 8.16 -2.99 -44.16
CA PRO A 530 7.65 -1.79 -43.50
C PRO A 530 6.50 -1.13 -44.28
N SER A 531 5.43 -0.77 -43.57
CA SER A 531 4.25 -0.11 -44.14
C SER A 531 3.69 0.91 -43.15
N ALA A 532 3.40 2.12 -43.62
CA ALA A 532 2.79 3.16 -42.80
C ALA A 532 1.35 2.80 -42.43
N LEU A 533 0.96 3.06 -41.19
CA LEU A 533 -0.42 2.97 -40.74
C LEU A 533 -1.26 4.04 -41.45
N ARG A 534 -2.35 3.62 -42.09
CA ARG A 534 -3.34 4.52 -42.68
C ARG A 534 -4.57 4.71 -41.80
N GLU A 535 -4.83 3.76 -40.90
CA GLU A 535 -5.95 3.80 -39.97
C GLU A 535 -5.49 3.27 -38.61
N VAL A 536 -5.78 4.05 -37.57
CA VAL A 536 -5.72 3.64 -36.16
C VAL A 536 -7.06 4.03 -35.56
N ARG A 537 -7.87 3.05 -35.17
CA ARG A 537 -9.25 3.28 -34.75
C ARG A 537 -9.59 2.46 -33.53
N MET A 538 -10.23 3.08 -32.55
CA MET A 538 -10.86 2.36 -31.45
C MET A 538 -11.97 1.45 -31.99
N ASP A 539 -11.93 0.17 -31.64
CA ASP A 539 -12.85 -0.87 -32.10
C ASP A 539 -13.53 -1.55 -30.90
N ASN A 540 -13.94 -0.74 -29.93
CA ASN A 540 -14.60 -1.23 -28.72
C ASN A 540 -15.91 -1.95 -29.07
N ARG A 541 -16.19 -3.04 -28.36
CA ARG A 541 -17.35 -3.91 -28.59
C ARG A 541 -18.34 -3.79 -27.43
N ASP A 542 -19.63 -3.86 -27.72
CA ASP A 542 -20.66 -3.87 -26.68
C ASP A 542 -20.65 -5.17 -25.86
N LYS A 543 -20.17 -6.27 -26.46
CA LYS A 543 -20.01 -7.57 -25.81
C LYS A 543 -18.54 -8.00 -25.82
N PRO A 544 -18.03 -8.62 -24.73
CA PRO A 544 -16.70 -9.20 -24.72
C PRO A 544 -16.52 -10.22 -25.85
N SER A 545 -15.37 -10.16 -26.51
CA SER A 545 -14.94 -11.09 -27.57
C SER A 545 -13.78 -11.94 -27.05
N ALA A 546 -13.63 -13.16 -27.55
CA ALA A 546 -12.50 -14.01 -27.15
C ALA A 546 -11.19 -13.42 -27.69
N VAL A 547 -10.13 -13.47 -26.87
CA VAL A 547 -8.80 -12.95 -27.17
C VAL A 547 -7.74 -13.96 -26.82
N TYR A 548 -6.60 -13.91 -27.50
CA TYR A 548 -5.53 -14.89 -27.37
C TYR A 548 -4.18 -14.18 -27.25
N SER A 549 -3.27 -14.73 -26.45
CA SER A 549 -1.86 -14.35 -26.37
C SER A 549 -1.00 -15.55 -26.70
N VAL A 550 0.04 -15.35 -27.49
CA VAL A 550 0.92 -16.41 -28.03
C VAL A 550 2.25 -16.40 -27.28
N HIS A 551 2.83 -17.58 -27.12
CA HIS A 551 4.14 -17.77 -26.48
C HIS A 551 5.09 -18.39 -27.50
N LEU A 552 6.24 -17.75 -27.68
CA LEU A 552 7.19 -18.11 -28.71
C LEU A 552 8.52 -18.55 -28.13
N ALA A 553 9.14 -19.52 -28.80
CA ALA A 553 10.54 -19.88 -28.66
C ALA A 553 11.19 -19.91 -30.04
N ALA A 554 12.52 -19.95 -30.08
CA ALA A 554 13.24 -20.30 -31.31
C ALA A 554 12.76 -21.67 -31.84
N ALA A 555 12.90 -21.92 -33.14
CA ALA A 555 12.42 -23.17 -33.76
C ALA A 555 12.94 -24.46 -33.07
N ASN A 556 14.16 -24.40 -32.52
CA ASN A 556 14.81 -25.48 -31.75
C ASN A 556 14.35 -25.58 -30.28
N GLY A 557 13.42 -24.73 -29.84
CA GLY A 557 12.93 -24.65 -28.46
C GLY A 557 13.76 -23.76 -27.53
N GLY A 558 14.82 -23.10 -28.03
CA GLY A 558 15.63 -22.16 -27.26
C GLY A 558 14.93 -20.81 -27.01
N ALA A 559 15.44 -20.04 -26.05
CA ALA A 559 14.96 -18.69 -25.77
C ALA A 559 15.29 -17.73 -26.94
N LEU A 560 14.43 -16.72 -27.13
CA LEU A 560 14.70 -15.59 -28.02
C LEU A 560 15.44 -14.52 -27.21
N ALA A 561 16.46 -13.89 -27.80
CA ALA A 561 17.35 -12.98 -27.09
C ALA A 561 16.78 -11.55 -27.00
N ASP A 562 16.26 -11.05 -28.13
CA ASP A 562 15.81 -9.67 -28.27
C ASP A 562 14.30 -9.54 -28.16
N THR A 563 13.82 -8.46 -27.54
CA THR A 563 12.38 -8.18 -27.39
C THR A 563 11.67 -8.04 -28.74
N ASP A 564 12.36 -7.54 -29.76
CA ASP A 564 11.78 -7.40 -31.09
C ASP A 564 11.66 -8.74 -31.83
N ASP A 565 12.42 -9.76 -31.43
CA ASP A 565 12.32 -11.13 -31.98
C ASP A 565 11.10 -11.88 -31.44
N HIS A 566 10.55 -11.42 -30.32
CA HIS A 566 9.34 -11.94 -29.71
C HIS A 566 8.09 -11.42 -30.42
N ALA A 567 8.00 -11.63 -31.74
CA ALA A 567 6.89 -11.18 -32.56
C ALA A 567 6.44 -12.25 -33.56
N PHE A 568 5.19 -12.18 -33.98
CA PHE A 568 4.61 -13.05 -35.00
C PHE A 568 3.62 -12.28 -35.86
N TYR A 569 3.38 -12.77 -37.08
CA TYR A 569 2.42 -12.14 -37.98
C TYR A 569 0.98 -12.52 -37.59
N ALA A 570 0.23 -11.54 -37.10
CA ALA A 570 -1.21 -11.62 -36.83
C ALA A 570 -1.94 -10.57 -37.66
N GLY A 571 -2.94 -10.97 -38.45
CA GLY A 571 -3.58 -10.03 -39.37
C GLY A 571 -2.59 -9.44 -40.39
N ALA A 572 -1.51 -10.18 -40.66
CA ALA A 572 -0.38 -9.78 -41.50
C ALA A 572 0.47 -8.59 -41.00
N ILE A 573 0.30 -8.18 -39.74
CA ILE A 573 1.17 -7.21 -39.05
C ILE A 573 1.97 -7.95 -37.97
N LEU A 574 3.25 -7.60 -37.77
CA LEU A 574 4.05 -8.15 -36.67
C LEU A 574 3.59 -7.57 -35.33
N VAL A 575 3.07 -8.46 -34.49
CA VAL A 575 2.64 -8.16 -33.13
C VAL A 575 3.44 -8.99 -32.14
N GLY A 576 3.64 -8.46 -30.93
CA GLY A 576 4.48 -9.11 -29.94
C GLY A 576 3.80 -10.26 -29.20
N ASP A 577 4.62 -11.20 -28.75
CA ASP A 577 4.23 -12.29 -27.88
C ASP A 577 4.12 -11.83 -26.40
N HIS A 578 3.87 -12.77 -25.48
CA HIS A 578 3.78 -12.47 -24.05
C HIS A 578 5.05 -11.84 -23.41
N VAL A 579 6.26 -12.17 -23.92
CA VAL A 579 7.54 -11.60 -23.45
C VAL A 579 7.70 -10.18 -23.97
N ALA A 580 7.40 -9.94 -25.24
CA ALA A 580 7.38 -8.58 -25.79
C ALA A 580 6.41 -7.68 -25.02
N GLN A 581 5.25 -8.24 -24.66
CA GLN A 581 4.31 -7.56 -23.77
C GLN A 581 4.93 -7.32 -22.41
N ALA A 582 5.57 -8.30 -21.77
CA ALA A 582 6.27 -8.09 -20.49
C ALA A 582 7.37 -7.02 -20.55
N ALA A 583 8.09 -6.91 -21.67
CA ALA A 583 9.15 -5.93 -21.88
C ALA A 583 8.60 -4.50 -22.02
N LEU A 584 7.63 -4.28 -22.91
CA LEU A 584 6.97 -2.97 -23.05
C LEU A 584 6.31 -2.51 -21.75
N ARG A 585 5.77 -3.45 -20.97
CA ARG A 585 5.24 -3.18 -19.63
C ARG A 585 6.32 -2.62 -18.68
N ARG A 586 7.52 -3.19 -18.68
CA ARG A 586 8.67 -2.69 -17.89
C ARG A 586 9.14 -1.32 -18.37
N GLN A 587 9.18 -1.09 -19.68
CA GLN A 587 9.59 0.19 -20.24
C GLN A 587 8.62 1.32 -19.86
N ALA A 588 7.31 1.09 -20.03
CA ALA A 588 6.28 2.07 -19.68
C ALA A 588 6.31 2.43 -18.18
N ALA A 589 6.60 1.47 -17.30
CA ALA A 589 6.82 1.73 -15.87
C ALA A 589 8.04 2.63 -15.64
N ASN A 590 9.18 2.29 -16.24
CA ASN A 590 10.41 3.09 -16.14
C ASN A 590 10.24 4.53 -16.67
N ASP A 591 9.53 4.73 -17.76
CA ASP A 591 9.28 6.07 -18.33
C ASP A 591 8.39 6.91 -17.41
N ARG A 592 7.35 6.30 -16.81
CA ARG A 592 6.50 6.97 -15.81
C ARG A 592 7.26 7.37 -14.55
N MET A 593 8.16 6.52 -14.05
CA MET A 593 9.05 6.88 -12.92
C MET A 593 9.92 8.10 -13.21
N GLN A 594 10.32 8.29 -14.47
CA GLN A 594 11.14 9.42 -14.90
C GLN A 594 10.32 10.67 -15.24
N GLY A 595 9.00 10.67 -14.99
CA GLY A 595 8.11 11.79 -15.30
C GLY A 595 7.89 12.01 -16.80
N LYS A 596 8.22 11.02 -17.65
CA LYS A 596 7.92 11.05 -19.08
C LYS A 596 6.47 10.60 -19.27
N LYS A 597 5.70 11.39 -20.02
CA LYS A 597 4.30 11.11 -20.35
C LYS A 597 4.19 10.10 -21.48
#